data_AF-A0A6N7BG54-F1
#
_entry.id   AF-A0A6N7BG54-F1
#
_cell.length_a   1.000
_cell.length_b   1.000
_cell.length_c   1.000
_cell.angle_alpha   90.00
_cell.angle_beta   90.00
_cell.angle_gamma   90.00
#
_symmetry.space_group_name_H-M   'P 1'
#
loop_
_entity.id
_entity.type
_entity.pdbx_description
1 polymer ?
#
loop_
_entity_poly.entity_id
_entity_poly.type
_entity_poly.pdbx_seq_one_letter_code
_entity_poly.pdbx_strand_id
1 'polypeptide(L)'
;MTTLNSEIAKNYFYADILYQIHLAEDKLSYFSAKYKSSFDEFEIRIKSTSTEEFSLWDDYMEWKAFRNNYTMLINQKNDIENGNYKVV
;
A
#
# COMPACT_ATOMS: atom_id res chain seq x y z
N MET A 1 5.15 -36.07 -5.49
CA MET A 1 6.34 -35.19 -5.31
C MET A 1 6.04 -33.81 -5.89
N THR A 2 4.96 -33.17 -5.43
CA THR A 2 4.38 -31.95 -6.06
C THR A 2 3.81 -30.96 -5.04
N THR A 3 3.42 -31.44 -3.84
CA THR A 3 2.91 -30.61 -2.73
C THR A 3 3.98 -29.70 -2.11
N LEU A 4 5.23 -30.17 -2.03
CA LEU A 4 6.33 -29.38 -1.45
C LEU A 4 6.62 -28.11 -2.27
N ASN A 5 6.48 -28.16 -3.60
CA ASN A 5 6.76 -27.00 -4.47
C ASN A 5 5.66 -25.92 -4.34
N SER A 6 4.39 -26.32 -4.25
CA SER A 6 3.29 -25.35 -4.13
C SER A 6 3.27 -24.65 -2.77
N GLU A 7 3.64 -25.33 -1.69
CA GLU A 7 3.74 -24.73 -0.35
C GLU A 7 4.92 -23.75 -0.27
N ILE A 8 6.08 -24.12 -0.83
CA ILE A 8 7.23 -23.21 -0.93
C ILE A 8 6.88 -21.96 -1.75
N ALA A 9 6.22 -22.12 -2.90
CA ALA A 9 5.79 -20.99 -3.73
C ALA A 9 4.82 -20.05 -2.99
N LYS A 10 3.87 -20.61 -2.22
CA LYS A 10 2.97 -19.82 -1.36
C LYS A 10 3.73 -19.03 -0.30
N ASN A 11 4.70 -19.66 0.36
CA ASN A 11 5.50 -18.99 1.39
C ASN A 11 6.33 -17.84 0.81
N TYR A 12 6.90 -18.01 -0.39
CA TYR A 12 7.60 -16.91 -1.07
C TYR A 12 6.67 -15.77 -1.44
N PHE A 13 5.51 -16.08 -2.02
CA PHE A 13 4.52 -15.05 -2.36
C PHE A 13 4.03 -14.30 -1.12
N TYR A 14 3.80 -15.02 -0.03
CA TYR A 14 3.41 -14.43 1.25
C TYR A 14 4.50 -13.52 1.82
N ALA A 15 5.77 -13.96 1.77
CA ALA A 15 6.90 -13.14 2.20
C ALA A 15 7.05 -11.86 1.36
N ASP A 16 6.84 -11.93 0.03
CA ASP A 16 6.84 -10.77 -0.85
C ASP A 16 5.72 -9.78 -0.48
N ILE A 17 4.50 -10.27 -0.25
CA ILE A 17 3.39 -9.41 0.22
C ILE A 17 3.75 -8.70 1.52
N LEU A 18 4.30 -9.41 2.50
CA LEU A 18 4.71 -8.81 3.78
C LEU A 18 5.80 -7.74 3.59
N TYR A 19 6.76 -7.99 2.70
CA TYR A 19 7.79 -7.02 2.36
C TYR A 19 7.21 -5.75 1.71
N GLN A 20 6.32 -5.92 0.74
CA GLN A 20 5.66 -4.79 0.07
C GLN A 20 4.76 -3.99 1.02
N ILE A 21 4.08 -4.67 1.96
CA ILE A 21 3.31 -4.01 3.03
C ILE A 21 4.23 -3.10 3.85
N HIS A 22 5.38 -3.63 4.30
CA HIS A 22 6.33 -2.86 5.08
C HIS A 22 6.85 -1.62 4.33
N LEU A 23 7.20 -1.76 3.05
CA LEU A 23 7.62 -0.62 2.21
C LEU A 23 6.52 0.44 2.07
N ALA A 24 5.27 0.01 1.90
CA ALA A 24 4.14 0.93 1.81
C ALA A 24 3.89 1.63 3.15
N GLU A 25 3.96 0.93 4.29
CA GLU A 25 3.85 1.52 5.63
C GLU A 25 4.91 2.59 5.90
N ASP A 26 6.16 2.31 5.53
CA ASP A 26 7.27 3.26 5.66
C ASP A 26 6.99 4.53 4.83
N LYS A 27 6.52 4.37 3.60
CA LYS A 27 6.16 5.50 2.72
C LYS A 27 4.96 6.29 3.26
N LEU A 28 3.92 5.62 3.75
CA LEU A 28 2.78 6.28 4.38
C LEU A 28 3.20 7.06 5.63
N SER A 29 4.09 6.49 6.44
CA SER A 29 4.62 7.12 7.65
C SER A 29 5.50 8.32 7.32
N TYR A 30 6.34 8.22 6.28
CA TYR A 30 7.15 9.32 5.76
C TYR A 30 6.27 10.51 5.37
N PHE A 31 5.21 10.30 4.59
CA PHE A 31 4.34 11.41 4.18
C PHE A 31 3.56 12.01 5.36
N SER A 32 3.07 11.17 6.27
CA SER A 32 2.41 11.67 7.48
C SER A 32 3.36 12.53 8.33
N ALA A 33 4.62 12.13 8.46
CA ALA A 33 5.64 12.92 9.15
C ALA A 33 6.01 14.21 8.38
N LYS A 34 6.17 14.13 7.05
CA LYS A 34 6.51 15.27 6.17
C LYS A 34 5.47 16.39 6.28
N TYR A 35 4.19 16.03 6.29
CA TYR A 35 3.10 17.00 6.31
C TYR A 35 2.44 17.23 7.66
N LYS A 36 2.81 16.42 8.66
CA LYS A 36 2.24 16.44 10.02
C LYS A 36 0.71 16.36 10.00
N SER A 37 0.19 15.52 9.11
CA SER A 37 -1.25 15.34 8.91
C SER A 37 -1.55 13.90 8.50
N SER A 38 -2.82 13.53 8.59
CA SER A 38 -3.35 12.37 7.88
C SER A 38 -3.39 12.61 6.37
N PHE A 39 -3.53 11.53 5.61
CA PHE A 39 -3.76 11.62 4.17
C PHE A 39 -5.05 12.39 3.85
N ASP A 40 -6.13 12.17 4.61
CA ASP A 40 -7.42 12.77 4.30
C ASP A 40 -7.40 14.30 4.53
N GLU A 41 -6.75 14.76 5.61
CA GLU A 41 -6.50 16.19 5.83
C GLU A 41 -5.61 16.80 4.73
N PHE A 42 -4.57 16.06 4.31
CA PHE A 42 -3.70 16.49 3.23
C PHE A 42 -4.45 16.60 1.90
N GLU A 43 -5.27 15.60 1.57
CA GLU A 43 -6.07 15.57 0.35
C GLU A 43 -7.05 16.73 0.31
N ILE A 44 -7.74 17.03 1.42
CA ILE A 44 -8.62 18.20 1.52
C ILE A 44 -7.82 19.48 1.26
N ARG A 45 -6.66 19.64 1.91
CA ARG A 45 -5.80 20.82 1.74
C ARG A 45 -5.39 21.03 0.28
N ILE A 46 -4.91 19.98 -0.40
CA ILE A 46 -4.48 20.07 -1.80
C ILE A 46 -5.64 20.43 -2.72
N LYS A 47 -6.80 19.77 -2.55
CA LYS A 47 -7.99 20.01 -3.39
C LYS A 47 -8.67 21.36 -3.13
N SER A 48 -8.52 21.94 -1.94
CA SER A 48 -9.09 23.25 -1.59
C SER A 48 -8.19 24.44 -1.90
N THR A 49 -6.94 24.19 -2.31
CA THR A 49 -5.99 25.27 -2.62
C THR A 49 -6.25 25.80 -4.04
N SER A 50 -6.36 27.12 -4.19
CA SER A 50 -6.57 27.77 -5.51
C SER A 50 -5.31 27.90 -6.35
N THR A 51 -4.14 27.76 -5.73
CA THR A 51 -2.82 27.84 -6.36
C THR A 51 -2.25 26.43 -6.52
N GLU A 52 -1.91 26.05 -7.75
CA GLU A 52 -1.33 24.75 -8.05
C GLU A 52 0.17 24.73 -7.72
N GLU A 53 0.53 24.06 -6.62
CA GLU A 53 1.92 23.73 -6.32
C GLU A 53 2.21 22.30 -6.79
N PHE A 54 2.86 22.16 -7.96
CA PHE A 54 3.12 20.85 -8.60
C PHE A 54 3.79 19.84 -7.67
N SER A 55 4.75 20.26 -6.85
CA SER A 55 5.42 19.37 -5.89
C SER A 55 4.45 18.76 -4.88
N LEU A 56 3.45 19.53 -4.43
CA LEU A 56 2.43 19.02 -3.51
C LEU A 56 1.47 18.04 -4.19
N TRP A 57 1.18 18.27 -5.47
CA TRP A 57 0.40 17.33 -6.28
C TRP A 57 1.16 16.04 -6.57
N ASP A 58 2.46 16.10 -6.85
CA ASP A 58 3.30 14.91 -7.03
C ASP A 58 3.32 14.07 -5.75
N ASP A 59 3.56 14.70 -4.61
CA ASP A 59 3.54 14.05 -3.30
C ASP A 59 2.14 13.48 -2.98
N TYR A 60 1.06 14.17 -3.34
CA TYR A 60 -0.32 13.66 -3.21
C TYR A 60 -0.57 12.41 -4.05
N MET A 61 -0.16 12.43 -5.32
CA MET A 61 -0.34 11.31 -6.22
C MET A 61 0.46 10.08 -5.74
N GLU A 62 1.69 10.28 -5.29
CA GLU A 62 2.51 9.22 -4.70
C GLU A 62 1.88 8.66 -3.41
N TRP A 63 1.49 9.54 -2.47
CA TRP A 63 0.89 9.11 -1.21
C TRP A 63 -0.42 8.34 -1.44
N LYS A 64 -1.26 8.81 -2.37
CA LYS A 64 -2.51 8.14 -2.74
C LYS A 64 -2.26 6.76 -3.34
N ALA A 65 -1.26 6.64 -4.20
CA ALA A 65 -0.88 5.36 -4.80
C ALA A 65 -0.44 4.35 -3.74
N PHE A 66 0.42 4.76 -2.79
CA PHE A 66 0.85 3.91 -1.68
C PHE A 66 -0.32 3.52 -0.76
N ARG A 67 -1.24 4.43 -0.46
CA ARG A 67 -2.43 4.12 0.36
C ARG A 67 -3.28 3.03 -0.29
N ASN A 68 -3.57 3.19 -1.58
CA ASN A 68 -4.35 2.20 -2.33
C ASN A 68 -3.63 0.85 -2.42
N ASN A 69 -2.32 0.87 -2.69
CA ASN A 69 -1.50 -0.33 -2.76
C ASN A 69 -1.44 -1.06 -1.42
N TYR A 70 -1.24 -0.35 -0.31
CA TYR A 70 -1.29 -0.91 1.03
C TYR A 70 -2.63 -1.60 1.32
N THR A 71 -3.76 -0.95 1.03
CA THR A 71 -5.09 -1.57 1.21
C THR A 71 -5.24 -2.85 0.37
N MET A 72 -4.78 -2.83 -0.88
CA MET A 72 -4.79 -4.02 -1.74
C MET A 72 -3.94 -5.15 -1.16
N LEU A 73 -2.73 -4.86 -0.71
CA LEU A 73 -1.81 -5.85 -0.14
C LEU A 73 -2.35 -6.45 1.17
N ILE A 74 -2.96 -5.64 2.03
CA ILE A 74 -3.62 -6.13 3.26
C ILE A 74 -4.76 -7.08 2.92
N ASN A 75 -5.57 -6.77 1.90
CA ASN A 75 -6.62 -7.67 1.45
C ASN A 75 -6.04 -8.98 0.88
N GLN A 76 -4.98 -8.91 0.07
CA GLN A 76 -4.30 -10.11 -0.45
C GLN A 76 -3.69 -10.97 0.67
N LYS A 77 -3.06 -10.34 1.67
CA LYS A 77 -2.57 -11.01 2.87
C LYS A 77 -3.69 -11.76 3.58
N ASN A 78 -4.82 -11.09 3.82
CA ASN A 78 -5.98 -11.68 4.49
C ASN A 78 -6.59 -12.82 3.67
N ASP A 79 -6.63 -12.71 2.35
CA ASP A 79 -7.13 -13.77 1.46
C ASP A 79 -6.24 -15.04 1.55
N ILE A 80 -4.92 -14.88 1.60
CA ILE A 80 -3.97 -15.98 1.78
C ILE A 80 -4.15 -16.63 3.15
N GLU A 81 -4.23 -15.83 4.22
CA GLU A 81 -4.40 -16.31 5.60
C GLU A 81 -5.73 -17.07 5.79
N ASN A 82 -6.80 -16.63 5.12
CA ASN A 82 -8.12 -17.28 5.18
C ASN A 82 -8.30 -18.41 4.17
N GLY A 83 -7.30 -18.68 3.31
CA GLY A 83 -7.39 -19.70 2.26
C GLY A 83 -8.38 -19.38 1.13
N ASN A 84 -8.82 -18.12 1.00
CA ASN A 84 -9.72 -17.64 -0.04
C ASN A 84 -8.92 -17.25 -1.29
N TYR A 85 -8.44 -18.25 -2.02
CA TYR A 85 -7.74 -18.03 -3.28
C TYR A 85 -8.77 -17.82 -4.40
N LYS A 86 -9.03 -16.57 -4.82
CA LYS A 86 -9.60 -16.32 -6.15
C LYS A 86 -8.52 -16.60 -7.19
N VAL A 87 -8.52 -17.82 -7.72
CA VAL A 87 -7.86 -18.10 -9.00
C VAL A 87 -8.73 -17.46 -10.07
N VAL A 88 -8.26 -16.36 -10.66
CA VAL A 88 -8.81 -15.80 -11.90
C VAL A 88 -8.15 -16.51 -13.07
#